data_AF-A0A348NZ29-F1
#
_entry.id   AF-A0A348NZ29-F1
#
_cell.length_a   1.000
_cell.length_b   1.000
_cell.length_c   1.000
_cell.angle_alpha   90.00
_cell.angle_beta   90.00
_cell.angle_gamma   90.00
#
_symmetry.space_group_name_H-M   'P 1'
#
loop_
_entity.id
_entity.type
_entity.pdbx_description
1 polymer ?
#
loop_
_entity_poly.entity_id
_entity_poly.type
_entity_poly.pdbx_seq_one_letter_code
_entity_poly.pdbx_strand_id
1 'polypeptide(L)'
;CENVIHLHGKLRELRCEMCGHLFDIGYRSIKDIPECPSCKSHALRHHIVMFGEPAPFYQKLYNELASTELLVVIGTSGEVLPVDQFASYAKYSILNNLEHSMAINHMIFTHTFYEKATTAAPKIKKLIEKYFETGKV
;
A
#
# COMPACT_ATOMS: atom_id res chain seq x y z
N CYS A 1 6.71 -4.56 11.30
CA CYS A 1 7.03 -4.51 9.86
C CYS A 1 8.03 -3.41 9.63
N GLU A 2 9.16 -3.74 9.03
CA GLU A 2 10.18 -2.77 8.64
C GLU A 2 9.92 -2.34 7.19
N ASN A 3 10.43 -1.16 6.78
CA ASN A 3 10.40 -0.68 5.38
C ASN A 3 9.01 -0.51 4.73
N VAL A 4 7.95 -0.29 5.51
CA VAL A 4 6.60 -0.03 4.98
C VAL A 4 6.51 1.37 4.40
N ILE A 5 6.16 1.47 3.11
CA ILE A 5 5.84 2.74 2.46
C ILE A 5 4.33 2.98 2.52
N HIS A 6 3.91 3.91 3.36
CA HIS A 6 2.51 4.33 3.46
C HIS A 6 2.17 5.33 2.35
N LEU A 7 1.83 4.83 1.16
CA LEU A 7 1.57 5.66 -0.03
C LEU A 7 0.51 6.74 0.20
N HIS A 8 -0.51 6.43 1.01
CA HIS A 8 -1.63 7.32 1.32
C HIS A 8 -1.60 7.85 2.76
N GLY A 9 -0.43 7.85 3.40
CA GLY A 9 -0.25 8.34 4.75
C GLY A 9 -0.69 7.36 5.85
N LYS A 10 -0.77 7.85 7.08
CA LYS A 10 -1.06 7.04 8.27
C LYS A 10 -2.20 7.64 9.07
N LEU A 11 -3.23 6.83 9.34
CA LEU A 11 -4.34 7.23 10.21
C LEU A 11 -3.87 7.58 11.63
N ARG A 12 -2.79 6.92 12.08
CA ARG A 12 -2.05 7.17 13.33
C ARG A 12 -1.71 8.65 13.58
N GLU A 13 -1.42 9.36 12.50
CA GLU A 13 -0.72 10.63 12.54
C GLU A 13 -1.68 11.76 12.21
N LEU A 14 -1.57 12.88 12.92
CA LEU A 14 -2.18 14.14 12.53
C LEU A 14 -1.15 15.03 11.85
N ARG A 15 -1.65 15.90 10.98
CA ARG A 15 -0.92 17.01 10.37
C ARG A 15 -1.62 18.31 10.74
N CYS A 16 -0.84 19.28 11.20
CA CYS A 16 -1.31 20.66 11.29
C CYS A 16 -1.25 21.32 9.91
N GLU A 17 -2.36 21.89 9.46
CA GLU A 17 -2.43 22.58 8.17
C GLU A 17 -1.74 23.95 8.19
N MET A 18 -1.49 24.52 9.38
CA MET A 18 -0.80 25.81 9.51
C MET A 18 0.72 25.71 9.49
N CYS A 19 1.31 24.74 10.21
CA CYS A 19 2.77 24.62 10.32
C CYS A 19 3.35 23.32 9.76
N GLY A 20 2.50 22.40 9.29
CA GLY A 20 2.92 21.10 8.75
C GLY A 20 3.40 20.09 9.79
N HIS A 21 3.38 20.41 11.09
CA HIS A 21 3.85 19.51 12.13
C HIS A 21 3.06 18.19 12.13
N LEU A 22 3.79 17.08 12.15
CA LEU A 22 3.27 15.71 12.18
C LEU A 22 3.47 15.10 13.56
N PHE A 23 2.45 14.45 14.09
CA PHE A 23 2.54 13.78 15.40
C PHE A 23 1.55 12.61 15.50
N ASP A 24 1.96 11.51 16.15
CA ASP A 24 1.14 10.31 16.36
C ASP A 24 0.15 10.52 17.51
N ILE A 25 -1.09 10.10 17.30
CA ILE A 25 -2.18 10.21 18.26
C ILE A 25 -2.62 8.85 18.82
N GLY A 26 -2.01 7.77 18.36
CA GLY A 26 -2.39 6.41 18.70
C GLY A 26 -3.79 6.09 18.20
N TYR A 27 -4.62 5.53 19.06
CA TYR A 27 -6.03 5.23 18.73
C TYR A 27 -7.01 6.23 19.35
N ARG A 28 -6.52 7.40 19.79
CA ARG A 28 -7.38 8.46 20.33
C ARG A 28 -8.21 9.10 19.23
N SER A 29 -9.33 9.70 19.60
CA SER A 29 -10.11 10.50 18.67
C SER A 29 -9.38 11.80 18.38
N ILE A 30 -9.40 12.26 17.13
CA ILE A 30 -8.94 13.62 16.79
C ILE A 30 -9.68 14.70 17.61
N LYS A 31 -10.93 14.42 18.02
CA LYS A 31 -11.72 15.34 18.87
C LYS A 31 -11.12 15.57 20.25
N ASP A 32 -10.28 14.64 20.72
CA ASP A 32 -9.61 14.74 22.03
C ASP A 32 -8.33 15.59 21.94
N ILE A 33 -8.00 16.12 20.76
CA ILE A 33 -6.76 16.84 20.47
C ILE A 33 -7.16 18.22 19.95
N PRO A 34 -7.29 19.21 20.85
CA PRO A 34 -7.87 20.49 20.48
C PRO A 34 -6.94 21.34 19.61
N GLU A 35 -5.61 21.16 19.70
CA GLU A 35 -4.64 22.04 19.06
C GLU A 35 -3.33 21.34 18.69
N CYS A 36 -2.60 21.91 17.74
CA CYS A 36 -1.26 21.48 17.37
C CYS A 36 -0.29 21.70 18.55
N PRO A 37 0.50 20.68 18.94
CA PRO A 37 1.47 20.84 20.03
C PRO A 37 2.60 21.80 19.70
N SER A 38 2.87 22.05 18.40
CA SER A 38 3.96 22.92 17.94
C SER A 38 3.54 24.39 17.81
N CYS A 39 2.37 24.69 17.23
CA CYS A 39 1.97 26.07 16.91
C CYS A 39 0.63 26.51 17.50
N LYS A 40 -0.04 25.65 18.28
CA LYS A 40 -1.33 25.94 18.94
C LYS A 40 -2.52 26.19 18.00
N SER A 41 -2.37 25.96 16.69
CA SER A 41 -3.48 26.01 15.75
C SER A 41 -4.47 24.86 15.96
N HIS A 42 -5.76 25.13 15.78
CA HIS A 42 -6.84 24.14 15.76
C HIS A 42 -7.01 23.44 14.39
N ALA A 43 -6.29 23.88 13.36
CA ALA A 43 -6.38 23.31 12.01
C ALA A 43 -5.58 21.99 11.94
N LEU A 44 -6.18 20.93 12.48
CA LEU A 44 -5.65 19.58 12.50
C LEU A 44 -6.49 18.67 11.61
N ARG A 45 -5.82 17.79 10.87
CA ARG A 45 -6.45 16.68 10.14
C ARG A 45 -5.59 15.45 10.21
N HIS A 46 -6.17 14.29 9.89
CA HIS A 46 -5.39 13.07 9.72
C HIS A 46 -4.34 13.26 8.62
N HIS A 47 -3.15 12.70 8.84
CA HIS A 47 -2.09 12.67 7.85
C HIS A 47 -2.33 11.53 6.86
N ILE A 48 -3.41 11.66 6.12
CA ILE A 48 -3.80 10.80 5.01
C ILE A 48 -3.86 11.62 3.73
N VAL A 49 -3.57 10.97 2.60
CA VAL A 49 -3.74 11.55 1.26
C VAL A 49 -5.18 11.36 0.84
N MET A 50 -5.90 12.45 0.60
CA MET A 50 -7.27 12.44 0.08
C MET A 50 -7.28 12.43 -1.46
N PHE A 51 -8.41 12.05 -2.05
CA PHE A 51 -8.58 12.17 -3.50
C PHE A 51 -8.39 13.62 -3.95
N GLY A 52 -7.62 13.81 -5.02
CA GLY A 52 -7.25 15.13 -5.54
C GLY A 52 -6.01 15.73 -4.89
N GLU A 53 -5.47 15.14 -3.80
CA GLU A 53 -4.22 15.59 -3.21
C GLU A 53 -3.00 14.91 -3.87
N PRO A 54 -1.84 15.59 -3.88
CA PRO A 54 -0.59 14.95 -4.29
C PRO A 54 -0.25 13.74 -3.40
N ALA A 55 0.16 12.63 -4.02
CA ALA A 55 0.63 11.43 -3.33
C ALA A 55 2.18 11.37 -3.38
N PRO A 56 2.89 11.91 -2.37
CA PRO A 56 4.33 12.19 -2.46
C PRO A 56 5.21 10.93 -2.60
N PHE A 57 4.70 9.78 -2.17
CA PHE A 57 5.47 8.52 -2.18
C PHE A 57 5.26 7.67 -3.44
N TYR A 58 4.48 8.13 -4.42
CA TYR A 58 4.33 7.40 -5.68
C TYR A 58 5.66 7.29 -6.44
N GLN A 59 6.49 8.34 -6.46
CA GLN A 59 7.82 8.25 -7.06
C GLN A 59 8.68 7.17 -6.39
N LYS A 60 8.59 7.06 -5.06
CA LYS A 60 9.30 6.01 -4.32
C LYS A 60 8.79 4.62 -4.71
N LEU A 61 7.47 4.42 -4.80
CA LEU A 61 6.88 3.17 -5.28
C LEU A 61 7.46 2.76 -6.64
N TYR A 62 7.48 3.67 -7.62
CA TYR A 62 7.98 3.36 -8.96
C TYR A 62 9.48 3.03 -8.97
N ASN A 63 10.28 3.69 -8.12
CA ASN A 63 11.70 3.36 -7.99
C ASN A 63 11.91 1.94 -7.43
N GLU A 64 11.13 1.54 -6.42
CA GLU A 64 11.21 0.17 -5.88
C GLU A 64 10.73 -0.87 -6.90
N LEU A 65 9.67 -0.57 -7.65
CA LEU A 65 9.15 -1.44 -8.72
C LEU A 65 10.19 -1.68 -9.82
N ALA A 66 11.00 -0.67 -10.16
CA ALA A 66 12.02 -0.79 -11.21
C ALA A 66 13.09 -1.85 -10.90
N SER A 67 13.35 -2.15 -9.63
CA SER A 67 14.27 -3.20 -9.19
C SER A 67 13.57 -4.46 -8.66
N THR A 68 12.25 -4.55 -8.77
CA THR A 68 11.47 -5.66 -8.21
C THR A 68 11.50 -6.87 -9.15
N GLU A 69 11.98 -8.02 -8.67
CA GLU A 69 11.94 -9.28 -9.44
C GLU A 69 10.66 -10.11 -9.21
N LEU A 70 10.11 -10.06 -7.99
CA LEU A 70 8.88 -10.75 -7.60
C LEU A 70 7.92 -9.75 -6.96
N LEU A 71 6.76 -9.52 -7.60
CA LEU A 71 5.70 -8.67 -7.08
C LEU A 71 4.56 -9.51 -6.48
N VAL A 72 4.10 -9.16 -5.29
CA VAL A 72 2.90 -9.76 -4.68
C VAL A 72 1.89 -8.66 -4.39
N VAL A 73 0.71 -8.77 -5.00
CA VAL A 73 -0.40 -7.83 -4.87
C VAL A 73 -1.53 -8.51 -4.13
N ILE A 74 -1.97 -7.93 -3.00
CA ILE A 74 -2.99 -8.52 -2.14
C ILE A 74 -4.06 -7.48 -1.81
N GLY A 75 -5.33 -7.78 -2.11
CA GLY A 75 -6.49 -7.06 -1.60
C GLY A 75 -6.65 -5.64 -2.17
N THR A 76 -6.73 -5.51 -3.49
CA THR A 76 -6.93 -4.23 -4.18
C THR A 76 -7.95 -4.36 -5.30
N SER A 77 -8.80 -3.35 -5.49
CA SER A 77 -9.67 -3.29 -6.67
C SER A 77 -8.91 -2.90 -7.95
N GLY A 78 -7.72 -2.29 -7.83
CA GLY A 78 -6.98 -1.75 -8.99
C GLY A 78 -7.50 -0.41 -9.51
N GLU A 79 -8.57 0.15 -8.92
CA GLU A 79 -9.20 1.39 -9.38
C GLU A 79 -8.35 2.65 -9.13
N VAL A 80 -7.45 2.59 -8.13
CA VAL A 80 -6.62 3.74 -7.73
C VAL A 80 -5.21 3.65 -8.32
N LEU A 81 -4.65 2.43 -8.39
CA LEU A 81 -3.31 2.18 -8.89
C LEU A 81 -3.33 1.02 -9.89
N PRO A 82 -2.67 1.15 -11.06
CA PRO A 82 -2.69 0.14 -12.12
C PRO A 82 -1.73 -1.01 -11.78
N VAL A 83 -2.19 -1.90 -10.89
CA VAL A 83 -1.35 -2.99 -10.36
C VAL A 83 -0.98 -4.06 -11.38
N ASP A 84 -1.74 -4.17 -12.47
CA ASP A 84 -1.43 -5.00 -13.62
C ASP A 84 -0.26 -4.43 -14.45
N GLN A 85 -0.16 -3.10 -14.57
CA GLN A 85 1.04 -2.44 -15.11
C GLN A 85 2.23 -2.69 -14.19
N PHE A 86 2.06 -2.63 -12.87
CA PHE A 86 3.14 -2.93 -11.91
C PHE A 86 3.66 -4.36 -12.07
N ALA A 87 2.76 -5.32 -12.29
CA ALA A 87 3.12 -6.72 -12.54
C ALA A 87 4.02 -6.89 -13.77
N SER A 88 3.94 -5.98 -14.75
CA SER A 88 4.78 -6.02 -15.95
C SER A 88 6.23 -5.57 -15.72
N TYR A 89 6.51 -4.88 -14.60
CA TYR A 89 7.89 -4.51 -14.22
C TYR A 89 8.63 -5.64 -13.51
N ALA A 90 7.90 -6.64 -13.00
CA ALA A 90 8.48 -7.77 -12.29
C ALA A 90 8.58 -9.02 -13.19
N LYS A 91 9.61 -9.83 -12.95
CA LYS A 91 9.79 -11.12 -13.66
C LYS A 91 8.67 -12.10 -13.31
N TYR A 92 8.27 -12.10 -12.04
CA TYR A 92 7.17 -12.91 -11.54
C TYR A 92 6.20 -12.05 -10.74
N SER A 93 4.92 -12.39 -10.81
CA SER A 93 3.89 -11.62 -10.13
C SER A 93 2.77 -12.54 -9.63
N ILE A 94 2.26 -12.22 -8.44
CA ILE A 94 1.21 -12.97 -7.77
C ILE A 94 0.10 -11.99 -7.39
N LEU A 95 -1.12 -12.24 -7.86
CA LEU A 95 -2.32 -11.53 -7.45
C LEU A 95 -3.12 -12.37 -6.46
N ASN A 96 -3.56 -11.75 -5.37
CA ASN A 96 -4.63 -12.27 -4.55
C ASN A 96 -5.69 -11.21 -4.28
N ASN A 97 -6.93 -11.54 -4.64
CA ASN A 97 -8.11 -10.77 -4.24
C ASN A 97 -9.18 -11.73 -3.73
N LEU A 98 -10.16 -11.21 -2.99
CA LEU A 98 -11.32 -12.01 -2.63
C LEU A 98 -12.15 -12.40 -3.86
N GLU A 99 -12.27 -11.48 -4.81
CA GLU A 99 -13.09 -11.59 -6.01
C GLU A 99 -12.35 -10.99 -7.23
N HIS A 100 -12.87 -11.25 -8.43
CA HIS A 100 -12.36 -10.64 -9.65
C HIS A 100 -12.62 -9.13 -9.68
N SER A 101 -11.66 -8.34 -10.18
CA SER A 101 -11.86 -6.93 -10.48
C SER A 101 -11.75 -6.68 -11.98
N MET A 102 -12.69 -5.92 -12.55
CA MET A 102 -12.64 -5.54 -13.97
C MET A 102 -11.53 -4.54 -14.29
N ALA A 103 -11.03 -3.80 -13.29
CA ALA A 103 -9.94 -2.85 -13.45
C ALA A 103 -8.56 -3.52 -13.46
N ILE A 104 -8.47 -4.84 -13.28
CA ILE A 104 -7.20 -5.57 -13.24
C ILE A 104 -7.22 -6.63 -14.35
N ASN A 105 -6.29 -6.52 -15.29
CA ASN A 105 -6.02 -7.62 -16.22
C ASN A 105 -5.23 -8.74 -15.51
N HIS A 106 -5.94 -9.66 -14.86
CA HIS A 106 -5.33 -10.75 -14.09
C HIS A 106 -4.49 -11.72 -14.93
N MET A 107 -4.66 -11.74 -16.26
CA MET A 107 -3.89 -12.59 -17.18
C MET A 107 -2.40 -12.22 -17.24
N ILE A 108 -2.04 -11.00 -16.82
CA ILE A 108 -0.64 -10.55 -16.77
C ILE A 108 0.10 -11.19 -15.57
N PHE A 109 -0.63 -11.65 -14.55
CA PHE A 109 -0.01 -12.21 -13.36
C PHE A 109 0.42 -13.66 -13.57
N THR A 110 1.59 -14.03 -13.02
CA THR A 110 2.07 -15.43 -13.06
C THR A 110 1.14 -16.37 -12.30
N HIS A 111 0.64 -15.93 -11.15
CA HIS A 111 -0.36 -16.65 -10.37
C HIS A 111 -1.45 -15.70 -9.89
N THR A 112 -2.69 -16.21 -9.85
CA THR A 112 -3.84 -15.48 -9.32
C THR A 112 -4.63 -16.36 -8.35
N PHE A 113 -5.00 -15.80 -7.19
CA PHE A 113 -5.85 -16.44 -6.18
C PHE A 113 -7.09 -15.59 -5.90
N TYR A 114 -8.27 -16.15 -6.17
CA TYR A 114 -9.56 -15.54 -5.82
C TYR A 114 -10.14 -16.17 -4.55
N GLU A 115 -9.63 -15.73 -3.41
CA GLU A 115 -10.03 -16.21 -2.08
C GLU A 115 -9.57 -15.22 -0.99
N LYS A 116 -10.03 -15.42 0.24
CA LYS A 116 -9.60 -14.59 1.38
C LYS A 116 -8.07 -14.57 1.50
N ALA A 117 -7.50 -13.39 1.75
CA ALA A 117 -6.06 -13.23 1.93
C ALA A 117 -5.48 -14.16 3.01
N THR A 118 -6.25 -14.43 4.07
CA THR A 118 -5.85 -15.38 5.12
C THR A 118 -5.69 -16.82 4.64
N THR A 119 -6.47 -17.23 3.62
CA THR A 119 -6.41 -18.58 3.03
C THR A 119 -5.38 -18.65 1.90
N ALA A 120 -5.20 -17.56 1.15
CA ALA A 120 -4.18 -17.46 0.11
C ALA A 120 -2.75 -17.32 0.69
N ALA A 121 -2.57 -16.62 1.81
CA ALA A 121 -1.24 -16.29 2.36
C ALA A 121 -0.32 -17.51 2.53
N PRO A 122 -0.76 -18.68 3.07
CA PRO A 122 0.08 -19.87 3.12
C PRO A 122 0.50 -20.41 1.75
N LYS A 123 -0.33 -20.27 0.71
CA LYS A 123 -0.03 -20.69 -0.66
C LYS A 123 0.98 -19.74 -1.30
N ILE A 124 0.78 -18.43 -1.13
CA ILE A 124 1.70 -17.39 -1.58
C ILE A 124 3.07 -17.57 -0.92
N LYS A 125 3.12 -17.86 0.39
CA LYS A 125 4.37 -18.16 1.12
C LYS A 125 5.16 -19.27 0.44
N LYS A 126 4.52 -20.38 0.07
CA LYS A 126 5.19 -21.50 -0.61
C LYS A 126 5.77 -21.11 -1.98
N LEU A 127 5.08 -20.25 -2.74
CA LEU A 127 5.58 -19.74 -4.02
C LEU A 127 6.80 -18.84 -3.83
N ILE A 128 6.78 -17.98 -2.80
CA ILE A 128 7.93 -17.13 -2.44
C ILE A 128 9.13 -17.98 -1.99
N GLU A 129 8.92 -19.00 -1.15
CA GLU A 129 9.97 -19.92 -0.71
C GLU A 129 10.60 -20.65 -1.90
N LYS A 130 9.78 -21.18 -2.81
CA LYS A 130 10.23 -21.81 -4.06
C LYS A 130 11.00 -20.85 -4.97
N TYR A 131 10.61 -19.57 -5.01
CA TYR A 131 11.34 -18.54 -5.76
C TYR A 131 12.74 -18.33 -5.21
N PHE A 132 12.91 -18.28 -3.88
CA PHE A 132 14.25 -18.17 -3.28
C PHE A 132 15.10 -19.42 -3.49
N GLU A 133 14.50 -20.61 -3.55
CA GLU A 133 15.22 -21.87 -3.78
C GLU A 133 15.61 -22.09 -5.24
N THR A 134 14.73 -21.72 -6.18
CA THR A 134 14.84 -22.16 -7.59
C THR A 134 14.86 -21.01 -8.61
N GLY A 135 14.65 -19.77 -8.16
CA GLY A 135 14.51 -18.60 -9.03
C GLY A 135 13.22 -18.60 -9.86
N LYS A 136 12.22 -19.41 -9.49
CA LYS A 136 10.92 -19.56 -10.15
C LYS A 136 9.79 -19.64 -9.13
N VAL A 137 8.64 -19.03 -9.45
CA VAL A 137 7.39 -19.23 -8.70
C VAL A 137 6.63 -20.47 -9.19
#